data_AF-A0A6S7EIB6-F1
#
_entry.id   AF-A0A6S7EIB6-F1
#
_cell.length_a   1.000
_cell.length_b   1.000
_cell.length_c   1.000
_cell.angle_alpha   90.00
_cell.angle_beta   90.00
_cell.angle_gamma   90.00
#
_symmetry.space_group_name_H-M   'P 1'
#
loop_
_entity.id
_entity.type
_entity.pdbx_description
1 polymer ?
#
loop_
_entity_poly.entity_id
_entity_poly.type
_entity_poly.pdbx_seq_one_letter_code
_entity_poly.pdbx_strand_id
1 'polypeptide(L)'
;MTVTSNTPAIRRVAVVGAGTIGASWAALFLAHGLEVVVSDPAADAEALTRARVAAAWPVLAELGRVAAGATPDNLRFEPDLTIALRDVDFVQENAPEREDFKTELFARMDALLAPHAIVASSSSGLIMSRLQARCEHPSRFVIGHPFNPPHLIPLVEVVGGKQTSAATIDRCIDFYRQLGKYPIRVNKEVPGHIANRLQAALWREAIHLAADNVASVADIDAAVSQGPGLRWALFGPHMTFNLGGGAGGLAHFMEHLLGPVQSWWDDLGTPVVTPELQQRLIDGVNAEAGARSIADLVQARDAQLTALLKTLQR
;
A
#
# COMPACT_ATOMS: atom_id res chain seq x y z
N MET A 1 19.68 23.59 -15.98
CA MET A 1 20.73 23.42 -14.96
C MET A 1 20.44 22.13 -14.21
N THR A 2 21.10 21.05 -14.60
CA THR A 2 21.03 19.77 -13.89
C THR A 2 21.75 19.94 -12.56
N VAL A 3 21.01 20.10 -11.47
CA VAL A 3 21.54 19.86 -10.13
C VAL A 3 21.83 18.38 -10.09
N THR A 4 23.08 17.99 -10.33
CA THR A 4 23.57 16.66 -9.95
C THR A 4 23.51 16.62 -8.44
N SER A 5 22.41 16.11 -7.88
CA SER A 5 22.32 15.84 -6.46
C SER A 5 23.41 14.81 -6.15
N ASN A 6 24.38 15.17 -5.32
CA ASN A 6 25.46 14.29 -4.89
C ASN A 6 24.94 13.25 -3.87
N THR A 7 23.69 12.81 -4.03
CA THR A 7 22.99 11.98 -3.07
C THR A 7 23.35 10.52 -3.33
N PRO A 8 23.79 9.77 -2.30
CA PRO A 8 24.18 8.38 -2.47
C PRO A 8 23.06 7.54 -3.09
N ALA A 9 23.41 6.70 -4.07
CA ALA A 9 22.49 5.73 -4.63
C ALA A 9 22.02 4.76 -3.53
N ILE A 10 20.73 4.45 -3.50
CA ILE A 10 20.18 3.44 -2.59
C ILE A 10 20.55 2.07 -3.15
N ARG A 11 21.40 1.33 -2.44
CA ARG A 11 21.78 -0.04 -2.83
C ARG A 11 21.42 -1.07 -1.77
N ARG A 12 21.61 -0.72 -0.49
CA ARG A 12 21.31 -1.60 0.64
C ARG A 12 20.01 -1.18 1.31
N VAL A 13 19.07 -2.12 1.38
CA VAL A 13 17.73 -1.89 1.93
C VAL A 13 17.46 -2.82 3.10
N ALA A 14 17.02 -2.25 4.21
CA ALA A 14 16.48 -3.03 5.32
C ALA A 14 14.96 -3.10 5.25
N VAL A 15 14.41 -4.29 5.46
CA VAL A 15 12.99 -4.53 5.68
C VAL A 15 12.83 -4.89 7.16
N VAL A 16 12.23 -4.00 7.95
CA VAL A 16 12.02 -4.19 9.38
C VAL A 16 10.59 -4.67 9.61
N GLY A 17 10.41 -5.90 10.08
CA GLY A 17 9.15 -6.61 10.13
C GLY A 17 8.93 -7.48 8.89
N ALA A 18 8.78 -8.78 9.11
CA ALA A 18 8.79 -9.82 8.08
C ALA A 18 7.41 -10.48 7.84
N GLY A 19 6.35 -9.78 8.23
CA GLY A 19 4.97 -10.16 7.91
C GLY A 19 4.65 -10.08 6.41
N THR A 20 3.37 -10.18 6.05
CA THR A 20 2.90 -10.21 4.65
C THR A 20 3.43 -9.03 3.82
N ILE A 21 3.35 -7.81 4.35
CA ILE A 21 3.81 -6.60 3.64
C ILE A 21 5.33 -6.57 3.51
N GLY A 22 6.06 -6.87 4.60
CA GLY A 22 7.53 -6.87 4.60
C GLY A 22 8.12 -7.88 3.63
N ALA A 23 7.65 -9.13 3.65
CA ALA A 23 8.14 -10.16 2.74
C ALA A 23 7.85 -9.81 1.26
N SER A 24 6.72 -9.15 0.99
CA SER A 24 6.36 -8.67 -0.34
C SER A 24 7.29 -7.54 -0.82
N TRP A 25 7.64 -6.60 0.06
CA TRP A 25 8.67 -5.59 -0.23
C TRP A 25 10.04 -6.22 -0.46
N ALA A 26 10.45 -7.18 0.38
CA ALA A 26 11.72 -7.88 0.23
C ALA A 26 11.81 -8.56 -1.15
N ALA A 27 10.75 -9.25 -1.59
CA ALA A 27 10.69 -9.86 -2.92
C ALA A 27 10.88 -8.84 -4.04
N LEU A 28 10.19 -7.70 -3.96
CA LEU A 28 10.32 -6.62 -4.94
C LEU A 28 11.74 -6.04 -4.98
N PHE A 29 12.31 -5.72 -3.82
CA PHE A 29 13.65 -5.13 -3.74
C PHE A 29 14.72 -6.09 -4.27
N LEU A 30 14.63 -7.38 -3.92
CA LEU A 30 15.51 -8.43 -4.45
C LEU A 30 15.39 -8.57 -5.96
N ALA A 31 14.16 -8.55 -6.50
CA ALA A 31 13.92 -8.61 -7.94
C ALA A 31 14.55 -7.43 -8.69
N HIS A 32 14.73 -6.27 -8.04
CA HIS A 32 15.44 -5.12 -8.61
C HIS A 32 16.95 -5.14 -8.36
N GLY A 33 17.50 -6.25 -7.87
CA GLY A 33 18.94 -6.43 -7.67
C GLY A 33 19.50 -5.67 -6.47
N LEU A 34 18.66 -5.23 -5.53
CA LEU A 34 19.11 -4.57 -4.31
C LEU A 34 19.66 -5.58 -3.30
N GLU A 35 20.59 -5.12 -2.45
CA GLU A 35 21.05 -5.88 -1.29
C GLU A 35 20.00 -5.75 -0.19
N VAL A 36 19.30 -6.84 0.14
CA VAL A 36 18.17 -6.82 1.07
C VAL A 36 18.53 -7.56 2.36
N VAL A 37 18.39 -6.85 3.47
CA VAL A 37 18.38 -7.44 4.81
C VAL A 37 16.98 -7.37 5.40
N VAL A 38 16.45 -8.51 5.85
CA VAL A 38 15.17 -8.58 6.56
C VAL A 38 15.45 -8.79 8.04
N SER A 39 14.80 -7.99 8.89
CA SER A 39 14.92 -8.08 10.35
C SER A 39 13.56 -8.28 10.99
N ASP A 40 13.42 -9.37 11.73
CA ASP A 40 12.24 -9.70 12.52
C ASP A 40 12.66 -10.59 13.70
N PRO A 41 12.18 -10.35 14.93
CA PRO A 41 12.57 -11.14 16.10
C PRO A 41 11.90 -12.52 16.19
N ALA A 42 10.88 -12.82 15.38
CA ALA A 42 10.17 -14.09 15.46
C ALA A 42 11.03 -15.25 14.90
N ALA A 43 11.05 -16.38 15.61
CA ALA A 43 11.92 -17.51 15.29
C ALA A 43 11.63 -18.18 13.94
N ASP A 44 10.38 -18.11 13.46
CA ASP A 44 9.93 -18.66 12.18
C ASP A 44 9.94 -17.63 11.04
N ALA A 45 10.27 -16.36 11.33
CA ALA A 45 10.18 -15.28 10.36
C ALA A 45 11.06 -15.50 9.13
N GLU A 46 12.29 -16.02 9.30
CA GLU A 46 13.17 -16.26 8.16
C GLU A 46 12.56 -17.25 7.16
N ALA A 47 12.13 -18.42 7.66
CA ALA A 47 11.55 -19.47 6.84
C ALA A 47 10.29 -18.98 6.13
N LEU A 48 9.40 -18.27 6.84
CA LEU A 48 8.18 -17.69 6.27
C LEU A 48 8.47 -16.61 5.23
N THR A 49 9.49 -15.79 5.45
CA THR A 49 9.89 -14.74 4.50
C THR A 49 10.42 -15.36 3.21
N ARG A 50 11.33 -16.32 3.32
CA ARG A 50 11.90 -17.02 2.15
C ARG A 50 10.80 -17.71 1.35
N ALA A 51 9.86 -18.38 2.00
CA ALA A 51 8.71 -19.00 1.33
C ALA A 51 7.84 -17.98 0.58
N ARG A 52 7.54 -16.83 1.19
CA ARG A 52 6.75 -15.76 0.55
C ARG A 52 7.50 -15.10 -0.61
N VAL A 53 8.80 -14.87 -0.47
CA VAL A 53 9.65 -14.36 -1.56
C VAL A 53 9.66 -15.34 -2.73
N ALA A 54 9.85 -16.63 -2.46
CA ALA A 54 9.80 -17.68 -3.48
C ALA A 54 8.44 -17.75 -4.18
N ALA A 55 7.33 -17.57 -3.44
CA ALA A 55 5.99 -17.55 -4.01
C ALA A 55 5.72 -16.32 -4.90
N ALA A 56 6.27 -15.15 -4.55
CA ALA A 56 6.12 -13.92 -5.33
C ALA A 56 7.02 -13.88 -6.59
N TRP A 57 8.12 -14.64 -6.59
CA TRP A 57 9.14 -14.57 -7.63
C TRP A 57 8.64 -14.91 -9.05
N PRO A 58 7.87 -15.99 -9.29
CA PRO A 58 7.37 -16.31 -10.63
C PRO A 58 6.50 -15.19 -11.22
N VAL A 59 5.68 -14.55 -10.38
CA VAL A 59 4.80 -13.46 -10.80
C VAL A 59 5.61 -12.20 -11.15
N LEU A 60 6.63 -11.88 -10.37
CA LEU A 60 7.56 -10.79 -10.68
C LEU A 60 8.32 -11.04 -11.99
N ALA A 61 8.75 -12.29 -12.23
CA ALA A 61 9.41 -12.68 -13.47
C ALA A 61 8.45 -12.59 -14.67
N GLU A 62 7.22 -13.07 -14.52
CA GLU A 62 6.17 -12.99 -15.54
C GLU A 62 5.82 -11.54 -15.93
N LEU A 63 5.90 -10.60 -14.98
CA LEU A 63 5.72 -9.17 -15.22
C LEU A 63 6.98 -8.47 -15.76
N GLY A 64 8.08 -9.20 -15.98
CA GLY A 64 9.35 -8.63 -16.45
C GLY A 64 10.03 -7.71 -15.42
N ARG A 65 9.76 -7.90 -14.12
CA ARG A 65 10.25 -7.06 -13.02
C ARG A 65 11.48 -7.63 -12.30
N VAL A 66 12.07 -8.69 -12.84
CA VAL A 66 13.30 -9.30 -12.31
C VAL A 66 14.48 -8.82 -13.15
N ALA A 67 15.35 -8.02 -12.54
CA ALA A 67 16.57 -7.52 -13.16
C ALA A 67 17.55 -8.67 -13.48
N ALA A 68 18.39 -8.46 -14.48
CA ALA A 68 19.41 -9.44 -14.85
C ALA A 68 20.35 -9.73 -13.66
N GLY A 69 20.50 -11.02 -13.31
CA GLY A 69 21.34 -11.45 -12.18
C GLY A 69 20.70 -11.28 -10.80
N ALA A 70 19.48 -10.73 -10.71
CA ALA A 70 18.72 -10.72 -9.45
C ALA A 70 18.35 -12.15 -9.04
N THR A 71 18.49 -12.44 -7.74
CA THR A 71 18.15 -13.74 -7.16
C THR A 71 17.51 -13.56 -5.78
N PRO A 72 16.51 -14.38 -5.40
CA PRO A 72 15.96 -14.37 -4.06
C PRO A 72 17.00 -14.79 -2.99
N ASP A 73 18.08 -15.46 -3.40
CA ASP A 73 19.15 -15.91 -2.50
C ASP A 73 19.98 -14.75 -1.91
N ASN A 74 19.91 -13.55 -2.53
CA ASN A 74 20.54 -12.34 -1.99
C ASN A 74 19.85 -11.82 -0.71
N LEU A 75 18.78 -12.47 -0.25
CA LEU A 75 18.15 -12.17 1.02
C LEU A 75 19.03 -12.60 2.18
N ARG A 76 19.50 -11.60 2.95
CA ARG A 76 20.07 -11.80 4.28
C ARG A 76 18.98 -11.66 5.34
N PHE A 77 18.89 -12.60 6.26
CA PHE A 77 18.06 -12.46 7.45
C PHE A 77 18.93 -12.10 8.65
N GLU A 78 18.52 -11.13 9.46
CA GLU A 78 19.24 -10.68 10.65
C GLU A 78 18.25 -10.23 11.73
N PRO A 79 18.01 -11.03 12.78
CA PRO A 79 17.04 -10.69 13.83
C PRO A 79 17.50 -9.53 14.73
N ASP A 80 18.80 -9.26 14.85
CA ASP A 80 19.29 -8.09 15.59
C ASP A 80 19.21 -6.83 14.73
N LEU A 81 18.24 -5.96 15.04
CA LEU A 81 18.06 -4.67 14.37
C LEU A 81 19.34 -3.83 14.30
N THR A 82 20.19 -3.85 15.34
CA THR A 82 21.45 -3.09 15.37
C THR A 82 22.42 -3.58 14.30
N ILE A 83 22.45 -4.89 14.03
CA ILE A 83 23.29 -5.49 12.99
C ILE A 83 22.63 -5.28 11.62
N ALA A 84 21.32 -5.47 11.53
CA ALA A 84 20.55 -5.34 10.30
C ALA A 84 20.65 -3.94 9.69
N LEU A 85 20.73 -2.88 10.51
CA LEU A 85 20.76 -1.49 10.03
C LEU A 85 22.15 -0.95 9.68
N ARG A 86 23.21 -1.75 9.79
CA ARG A 86 24.57 -1.31 9.43
C ARG A 86 24.66 -1.02 7.93
N ASP A 87 25.17 0.17 7.59
CA ASP A 87 25.39 0.64 6.22
C ASP A 87 24.15 0.60 5.31
N VAL A 88 22.95 0.77 5.89
CA VAL A 88 21.69 0.78 5.15
C VAL A 88 21.41 2.17 4.57
N ASP A 89 20.97 2.22 3.31
CA ASP A 89 20.60 3.47 2.63
C ASP A 89 19.10 3.78 2.73
N PHE A 90 18.28 2.74 2.87
CA PHE A 90 16.83 2.84 2.93
C PHE A 90 16.25 1.76 3.84
N VAL A 91 15.31 2.13 4.71
CA VAL A 91 14.56 1.22 5.56
C VAL A 91 13.09 1.25 5.15
N GLN A 92 12.53 0.07 4.86
CA GLN A 92 11.10 -0.14 4.82
C GLN A 92 10.63 -0.73 6.15
N GLU A 93 9.92 0.04 6.94
CA GLU A 93 9.36 -0.37 8.23
C GLU A 93 7.94 -0.95 8.04
N ASN A 94 7.73 -2.17 8.53
CA ASN A 94 6.53 -3.01 8.34
C ASN A 94 6.10 -3.71 9.63
N ALA A 95 6.52 -3.21 10.79
CA ALA A 95 6.18 -3.78 12.08
C ALA A 95 4.68 -3.55 12.41
N PRO A 96 4.15 -4.16 13.48
CA PRO A 96 2.72 -4.08 13.82
C PRO A 96 2.19 -2.65 13.90
N GLU A 97 0.91 -2.46 13.51
CA GLU A 97 0.22 -1.16 13.46
C GLU A 97 -0.15 -0.67 14.87
N ARG A 98 0.88 -0.35 15.66
CA ARG A 98 0.79 0.13 17.05
C ARG A 98 1.68 1.36 17.22
N GLU A 99 1.05 2.48 17.58
CA GLU A 99 1.72 3.80 17.64
C GLU A 99 2.84 3.83 18.70
N ASP A 100 2.58 3.30 19.89
CA ASP A 100 3.54 3.20 20.99
C ASP A 100 4.80 2.43 20.57
N PHE A 101 4.58 1.26 19.97
CA PHE A 101 5.64 0.39 19.48
C PHE A 101 6.46 1.05 18.35
N LYS A 102 5.79 1.59 17.33
CA LYS A 102 6.47 2.21 16.18
C LYS A 102 7.24 3.46 16.59
N THR A 103 6.72 4.27 17.51
CA THR A 103 7.43 5.48 17.98
C THR A 103 8.75 5.12 18.66
N GLU A 104 8.78 4.06 19.48
CA GLU A 104 10.03 3.57 20.08
C GLU A 104 10.97 2.96 19.02
N LEU A 105 10.43 2.16 18.10
CA LEU A 105 11.20 1.58 17.00
C LEU A 105 11.86 2.66 16.15
N PHE A 106 11.15 3.75 15.84
CA PHE A 106 11.67 4.86 15.06
C PHE A 106 12.81 5.58 15.78
N ALA A 107 12.67 5.86 17.08
CA ALA A 107 13.74 6.45 17.88
C ALA A 107 15.00 5.55 17.89
N ARG A 108 14.82 4.23 17.99
CA ARG A 108 15.92 3.27 17.90
C ARG A 108 16.58 3.27 16.52
N MET A 109 15.81 3.27 15.43
CA MET A 109 16.35 3.39 14.07
C MET A 109 17.09 4.71 13.87
N ASP A 110 16.57 5.81 14.43
CA ASP A 110 17.18 7.13 14.36
C ASP A 110 18.59 7.14 14.96
N ALA A 111 18.78 6.49 16.11
CA ALA A 111 20.08 6.39 16.76
C ALA A 111 21.09 5.50 16.02
N LEU A 112 20.62 4.55 15.21
CA LEU A 112 21.45 3.54 14.54
C LEU A 112 21.84 3.92 13.11
N LEU A 113 20.99 4.68 12.41
CA LEU A 113 21.12 4.93 10.99
C LEU A 113 22.03 6.11 10.67
N ALA A 114 22.81 5.97 9.60
CA ALA A 114 23.57 7.06 9.03
C ALA A 114 22.65 8.24 8.62
N PRO A 115 23.13 9.50 8.69
CA PRO A 115 22.32 10.70 8.39
C PRO A 115 21.63 10.69 7.02
N HIS A 116 22.18 9.98 6.03
CA HIS A 116 21.64 9.92 4.67
C HIS A 116 20.55 8.87 4.47
N ALA A 117 20.36 7.94 5.41
CA ALA A 117 19.42 6.85 5.27
C ALA A 117 17.97 7.34 5.37
N ILE A 118 17.09 6.87 4.49
CA ILE A 118 15.65 7.16 4.57
C ILE A 118 14.95 6.05 5.35
N VAL A 119 13.97 6.41 6.17
CA VAL A 119 13.06 5.44 6.79
C VAL A 119 11.65 5.68 6.27
N ALA A 120 11.13 4.75 5.48
CA ALA A 120 9.77 4.72 5.00
C ALA A 120 8.94 3.71 5.79
N SER A 121 7.82 4.13 6.37
CA SER A 121 6.89 3.21 7.04
C SER A 121 5.72 2.84 6.17
N SER A 122 5.35 1.56 6.21
CA SER A 122 4.18 0.97 5.55
C SER A 122 2.89 1.19 6.33
N SER A 123 2.88 2.03 7.38
CA SER A 123 1.68 2.26 8.20
C SER A 123 0.49 2.71 7.35
N SER A 124 -0.66 2.07 7.55
CA SER A 124 -1.89 2.27 6.78
C SER A 124 -2.82 3.32 7.39
N GLY A 125 -2.62 3.69 8.66
CA GLY A 125 -3.48 4.65 9.36
C GLY A 125 -2.76 5.67 10.24
N LEU A 126 -1.55 5.38 10.73
CA LEU A 126 -0.80 6.28 11.59
C LEU A 126 -0.13 7.39 10.77
N ILE A 127 -0.01 8.56 11.38
CA ILE A 127 0.58 9.74 10.74
C ILE A 127 2.05 9.89 11.13
N MET A 128 2.87 10.32 10.18
CA MET A 128 4.33 10.42 10.35
C MET A 128 4.72 11.35 11.49
N SER A 129 4.01 12.48 11.69
CA SER A 129 4.31 13.39 12.79
C SER A 129 4.28 12.73 14.17
N ARG A 130 3.43 11.71 14.37
CA ARG A 130 3.40 10.96 15.63
C ARG A 130 4.53 9.96 15.71
N LEU A 131 4.78 9.21 14.64
CA LEU A 131 5.82 8.19 14.59
C LEU A 131 7.23 8.78 14.80
N GLN A 132 7.49 9.97 14.24
CA GLN A 132 8.79 10.64 14.37
C GLN A 132 8.93 11.49 15.64
N ALA A 133 7.95 11.48 16.56
CA ALA A 133 7.90 12.42 17.69
C ALA A 133 9.08 12.30 18.67
N ARG A 134 9.77 11.15 18.67
CA ARG A 134 10.93 10.87 19.52
C ARG A 134 12.25 10.75 18.75
N CYS A 135 12.26 11.09 17.46
CA CYS A 135 13.47 11.09 16.64
C CYS A 135 14.25 12.39 16.85
N GLU A 136 15.56 12.29 16.97
CA GLU A 136 16.49 13.43 16.95
C GLU A 136 16.68 13.96 15.52
N HIS A 137 16.58 13.08 14.51
CA HIS A 137 16.72 13.42 13.09
C HIS A 137 15.43 13.12 12.30
N PRO A 138 14.29 13.76 12.62
CA PRO A 138 13.00 13.41 12.04
C PRO A 138 12.90 13.70 10.53
N SER A 139 13.81 14.51 9.97
CA SER A 139 13.75 14.95 8.57
C SER A 139 13.85 13.82 7.52
N ARG A 140 14.35 12.64 7.91
CA ARG A 140 14.53 11.45 7.05
C ARG A 140 13.42 10.40 7.17
N PHE A 141 12.39 10.64 7.99
CA PHE A 141 11.27 9.70 8.16
C PHE A 141 10.07 10.10 7.30
N VAL A 142 9.46 9.12 6.64
CA VAL A 142 8.35 9.32 5.70
C VAL A 142 7.41 8.12 5.74
N ILE A 143 6.15 8.29 5.40
CA ILE A 143 5.27 7.16 5.10
C ILE A 143 5.51 6.79 3.64
N GLY A 144 5.69 5.51 3.36
CA GLY A 144 5.63 4.94 2.02
C GLY A 144 4.65 3.78 2.07
N HIS A 145 3.36 4.11 2.11
CA HIS A 145 2.27 3.16 2.33
C HIS A 145 1.98 2.37 1.05
N PRO A 146 2.23 1.06 1.02
CA PRO A 146 1.87 0.20 -0.11
C PRO A 146 0.41 -0.26 -0.01
N PHE A 147 -0.02 -0.99 -1.03
CA PHE A 147 -1.25 -1.78 -1.00
C PHE A 147 -0.96 -3.27 -1.14
N ASN A 148 -1.73 -4.10 -0.45
CA ASN A 148 -1.50 -5.55 -0.42
C ASN A 148 -1.96 -6.23 -1.73
N PRO A 149 -1.12 -7.04 -2.39
CA PRO A 149 0.29 -7.31 -2.08
C PRO A 149 1.27 -6.31 -2.73
N PRO A 150 2.26 -5.75 -1.97
CA PRO A 150 3.16 -4.70 -2.47
C PRO A 150 3.93 -5.04 -3.75
N HIS A 151 4.29 -6.30 -4.01
CA HIS A 151 5.03 -6.68 -5.21
C HIS A 151 4.17 -6.54 -6.48
N LEU A 152 2.85 -6.71 -6.38
CA LEU A 152 1.90 -6.54 -7.49
C LEU A 152 1.36 -5.12 -7.58
N ILE A 153 0.70 -4.63 -6.52
CA ILE A 153 0.00 -3.35 -6.55
C ILE A 153 1.02 -2.21 -6.73
N PRO A 154 0.92 -1.38 -7.79
CA PRO A 154 1.92 -0.35 -8.05
C PRO A 154 1.85 0.86 -7.11
N LEU A 155 0.67 1.18 -6.58
CA LEU A 155 0.46 2.39 -5.80
C LEU A 155 1.28 2.40 -4.51
N VAL A 156 1.98 3.51 -4.27
CA VAL A 156 2.60 3.83 -2.97
C VAL A 156 2.21 5.26 -2.58
N GLU A 157 1.59 5.43 -1.42
CA GLU A 157 1.27 6.76 -0.91
C GLU A 157 2.45 7.29 -0.09
N VAL A 158 3.07 8.38 -0.55
CA VAL A 158 4.21 9.01 0.12
C VAL A 158 3.77 10.27 0.83
N VAL A 159 3.88 10.27 2.16
CA VAL A 159 3.52 11.42 3.01
C VAL A 159 4.57 11.70 4.09
N GLY A 160 5.00 12.95 4.18
CA GLY A 160 5.86 13.42 5.26
C GLY A 160 5.04 13.86 6.48
N GLY A 161 5.69 13.83 7.65
CA GLY A 161 5.19 14.52 8.84
C GLY A 161 5.66 15.97 8.86
N LYS A 162 5.33 16.68 9.94
CA LYS A 162 5.66 18.11 10.10
C LYS A 162 7.15 18.45 9.98
N GLN A 163 8.02 17.51 10.33
CA GLN A 163 9.48 17.70 10.35
C GLN A 163 10.20 16.97 9.20
N THR A 164 9.48 16.21 8.37
CA THR A 164 10.06 15.51 7.22
C THR A 164 10.53 16.52 6.18
N SER A 165 11.74 16.35 5.64
CA SER A 165 12.23 17.26 4.60
C SER A 165 11.54 16.99 3.25
N ALA A 166 11.32 18.03 2.45
CA ALA A 166 10.83 17.87 1.08
C ALA A 166 11.76 16.98 0.24
N ALA A 167 13.08 17.10 0.43
CA ALA A 167 14.07 16.28 -0.25
C ALA A 167 13.93 14.78 0.08
N THR A 168 13.59 14.42 1.32
CA THR A 168 13.29 13.04 1.73
C THR A 168 12.07 12.49 0.99
N ILE A 169 11.00 13.29 0.90
CA ILE A 169 9.78 12.90 0.18
C ILE A 169 10.09 12.67 -1.30
N ASP A 170 10.79 13.61 -1.94
CA ASP A 170 11.12 13.53 -3.37
C ASP A 170 12.03 12.33 -3.66
N ARG A 171 13.07 12.10 -2.84
CA ARG A 171 13.97 10.95 -2.97
C ARG A 171 13.26 9.62 -2.73
N CYS A 172 12.32 9.56 -1.79
CA CYS A 172 11.50 8.37 -1.53
C CYS A 172 10.58 8.05 -2.73
N ILE A 173 9.95 9.08 -3.29
CA ILE A 173 9.15 8.97 -4.52
C ILE A 173 10.03 8.46 -5.68
N ASP A 174 11.21 9.05 -5.90
CA ASP A 174 12.11 8.61 -6.97
C ASP A 174 12.58 7.17 -6.78
N PHE A 175 12.88 6.77 -5.55
CA PHE A 175 13.22 5.40 -5.21
C PHE A 175 12.10 4.42 -5.60
N TYR A 176 10.85 4.69 -5.20
CA TYR A 176 9.73 3.82 -5.59
C TYR A 176 9.49 3.78 -7.10
N ARG A 177 9.66 4.91 -7.82
CA ARG A 177 9.55 4.91 -9.29
C ARG A 177 10.58 4.01 -9.95
N GLN A 178 11.82 4.00 -9.45
CA GLN A 178 12.88 3.12 -9.96
C GLN A 178 12.56 1.64 -9.78
N LEU A 179 11.66 1.30 -8.84
CA LEU A 179 11.17 -0.06 -8.59
C LEU A 179 9.92 -0.41 -9.41
N GLY A 180 9.58 0.39 -10.43
CA GLY A 180 8.37 0.22 -11.22
C GLY A 180 7.07 0.49 -10.46
N LYS A 181 7.14 1.18 -9.31
CA LYS A 181 5.94 1.60 -8.58
C LYS A 181 5.41 2.93 -9.11
N TYR A 182 4.17 3.21 -8.72
CA TYR A 182 3.48 4.46 -8.98
C TYR A 182 3.30 5.23 -7.65
N PRO A 183 4.36 5.88 -7.16
CA PRO A 183 4.28 6.67 -5.94
C PRO A 183 3.51 7.97 -6.18
N ILE A 184 2.56 8.26 -5.29
CA ILE A 184 1.85 9.54 -5.26
C ILE A 184 2.28 10.33 -4.03
N ARG A 185 2.39 11.65 -4.20
CA ARG A 185 2.64 12.57 -3.09
C ARG A 185 1.33 12.91 -2.41
N VAL A 186 1.23 12.64 -1.11
CA VAL A 186 0.17 13.17 -0.26
C VAL A 186 0.71 14.43 0.41
N ASN A 187 0.05 15.57 0.17
CA ASN A 187 0.58 16.86 0.62
C ASN A 187 0.39 17.12 2.12
N LYS A 188 -0.56 16.43 2.75
CA LYS A 188 -0.91 16.60 4.16
C LYS A 188 -1.24 15.24 4.76
N GLU A 189 -0.58 14.93 5.87
CA GLU A 189 -0.90 13.72 6.64
C GLU A 189 -2.38 13.74 7.09
N VAL A 190 -3.06 12.63 6.85
CA VAL A 190 -4.45 12.39 7.28
C VAL A 190 -4.57 10.93 7.67
N PRO A 191 -5.36 10.58 8.70
CA PRO A 191 -5.62 9.18 9.04
C PRO A 191 -6.23 8.43 7.86
N GLY A 192 -5.66 7.27 7.54
CA GLY A 192 -6.06 6.43 6.41
C GLY A 192 -5.61 6.94 5.03
N HIS A 193 -4.71 7.92 4.97
CA HIS A 193 -4.13 8.44 3.72
C HIS A 193 -5.21 8.81 2.69
N ILE A 194 -5.03 8.56 1.39
CA ILE A 194 -6.04 8.85 0.36
C ILE A 194 -6.84 7.58 0.06
N ALA A 195 -6.16 6.50 -0.34
CA ALA A 195 -6.83 5.33 -0.89
C ALA A 195 -7.59 4.52 0.18
N ASN A 196 -7.10 4.38 1.42
CA ASN A 196 -7.89 3.74 2.47
C ASN A 196 -9.11 4.58 2.88
N ARG A 197 -9.04 5.92 2.84
CA ARG A 197 -10.21 6.78 3.08
C ARG A 197 -11.29 6.58 2.02
N LEU A 198 -10.91 6.46 0.75
CA LEU A 198 -11.84 6.18 -0.34
C LEU A 198 -12.45 4.77 -0.21
N GLN A 199 -11.64 3.76 0.12
CA GLN A 199 -12.13 2.40 0.38
C GLN A 199 -13.09 2.35 1.58
N ALA A 200 -12.75 3.03 2.68
CA ALA A 200 -13.59 3.09 3.86
C ALA A 200 -14.93 3.80 3.57
N ALA A 201 -14.94 4.85 2.75
CA ALA A 201 -16.17 5.51 2.34
C ALA A 201 -17.09 4.58 1.52
N LEU A 202 -16.52 3.87 0.54
CA LEU A 202 -17.27 2.89 -0.26
C LEU A 202 -17.79 1.73 0.60
N TRP A 203 -16.94 1.17 1.45
CA TRP A 203 -17.32 0.02 2.29
C TRP A 203 -18.35 0.41 3.36
N ARG A 204 -18.26 1.62 3.93
CA ARG A 204 -19.29 2.15 4.83
C ARG A 204 -20.66 2.14 4.17
N GLU A 205 -20.75 2.57 2.92
CA GLU A 205 -22.01 2.56 2.18
C GLU A 205 -22.46 1.14 1.83
N ALA A 206 -21.55 0.26 1.40
CA ALA A 206 -21.87 -1.15 1.17
C ALA A 206 -22.46 -1.82 2.43
N ILE A 207 -21.90 -1.53 3.61
CA ILE A 207 -22.45 -1.99 4.90
C ILE A 207 -23.83 -1.40 5.13
N HIS A 208 -24.08 -0.13 4.80
CA HIS A 208 -25.38 0.49 4.98
C HIS A 208 -26.45 -0.15 4.10
N LEU A 209 -26.16 -0.37 2.83
CA LEU A 209 -27.07 -1.04 1.90
C LEU A 209 -27.40 -2.46 2.35
N ALA A 210 -26.41 -3.18 2.90
CA ALA A 210 -26.64 -4.47 3.52
C ALA A 210 -27.48 -4.32 4.80
N ALA A 211 -27.18 -3.34 5.67
CA ALA A 211 -27.90 -3.01 6.89
C ALA A 211 -29.41 -2.89 6.63
N ASP A 212 -29.75 -2.07 5.63
CA ASP A 212 -31.10 -1.71 5.23
C ASP A 212 -31.75 -2.74 4.29
N ASN A 213 -31.06 -3.85 4.03
CA ASN A 213 -31.54 -4.96 3.20
C ASN A 213 -31.93 -4.51 1.78
N VAL A 214 -31.19 -3.55 1.22
CA VAL A 214 -31.36 -3.06 -0.16
C VAL A 214 -31.03 -4.18 -1.16
N ALA A 215 -29.99 -4.96 -0.87
CA ALA A 215 -29.57 -6.10 -1.68
C ALA A 215 -28.80 -7.13 -0.83
N SER A 216 -28.55 -8.30 -1.40
CA SER A 216 -27.65 -9.30 -0.80
C SER A 216 -26.19 -8.81 -0.80
N VAL A 217 -25.36 -9.35 0.09
CA VAL A 217 -23.92 -9.00 0.13
C VAL A 217 -23.24 -9.27 -1.22
N ALA A 218 -23.55 -10.42 -1.84
CA ALA A 218 -23.00 -10.80 -3.14
C ALA A 218 -23.44 -9.85 -4.27
N ASP A 219 -24.69 -9.39 -4.26
CA ASP A 219 -25.17 -8.43 -5.27
C ASP A 219 -24.56 -7.04 -5.06
N ILE A 220 -24.31 -6.63 -3.81
CA ILE A 220 -23.62 -5.38 -3.49
C ILE A 220 -22.17 -5.43 -4.01
N ASP A 221 -21.46 -6.55 -3.79
CA ASP A 221 -20.09 -6.74 -4.29
C ASP A 221 -20.06 -6.86 -5.82
N ALA A 222 -21.07 -7.50 -6.44
CA ALA A 222 -21.24 -7.55 -7.88
C ALA A 222 -21.51 -6.15 -8.47
N ALA A 223 -22.31 -5.32 -7.79
CA ALA A 223 -22.59 -3.96 -8.23
C ALA A 223 -21.31 -3.11 -8.35
N VAL A 224 -20.31 -3.36 -7.49
CA VAL A 224 -18.99 -2.73 -7.57
C VAL A 224 -18.11 -3.41 -8.63
N SER A 225 -17.90 -4.72 -8.53
CA SER A 225 -16.92 -5.45 -9.34
C SER A 225 -17.29 -5.56 -10.82
N GLN A 226 -18.60 -5.67 -11.13
CA GLN A 226 -19.13 -5.75 -12.50
C GLN A 226 -19.52 -4.38 -13.06
N GLY A 227 -19.58 -3.34 -12.22
CA GLY A 227 -19.97 -1.99 -12.60
C GLY A 227 -18.78 -1.02 -12.60
N PRO A 228 -18.72 -0.09 -11.62
CA PRO A 228 -17.73 0.96 -11.61
C PRO A 228 -16.30 0.46 -11.36
N GLY A 229 -16.10 -0.72 -10.76
CA GLY A 229 -14.78 -1.32 -10.55
C GLY A 229 -13.99 -1.52 -11.84
N LEU A 230 -14.65 -1.93 -12.93
CA LEU A 230 -14.01 -2.09 -14.25
C LEU A 230 -13.46 -0.78 -14.80
N ARG A 231 -14.24 0.32 -14.72
CA ARG A 231 -13.76 1.66 -15.14
C ARG A 231 -12.74 2.25 -14.17
N TRP A 232 -12.81 1.92 -12.87
CA TRP A 232 -11.85 2.39 -11.88
C TRP A 232 -10.45 1.79 -12.04
N ALA A 233 -10.33 0.60 -12.62
CA ALA A 233 -9.04 0.03 -13.01
C ALA A 233 -8.32 0.92 -14.04
N LEU A 234 -9.09 1.59 -14.91
CA LEU A 234 -8.61 2.46 -15.98
C LEU A 234 -8.38 3.90 -15.48
N PHE A 235 -9.40 4.48 -14.86
CA PHE A 235 -9.45 5.90 -14.50
C PHE A 235 -10.00 6.12 -13.08
N GLY A 236 -9.37 7.03 -12.34
CA GLY A 236 -9.89 7.49 -11.05
C GLY A 236 -11.24 8.22 -11.16
N PRO A 237 -11.89 8.52 -10.02
CA PRO A 237 -13.25 9.05 -9.98
C PRO A 237 -13.40 10.36 -10.78
N HIS A 238 -12.48 11.32 -10.61
CA HIS A 238 -12.57 12.61 -11.33
C HIS A 238 -12.55 12.45 -12.85
N MET A 239 -11.66 11.62 -13.39
CA MET A 239 -11.62 11.35 -14.83
C MET A 239 -12.84 10.56 -15.31
N THR A 240 -13.32 9.63 -14.49
CA THR A 240 -14.56 8.89 -14.76
C THR A 240 -15.78 9.83 -14.86
N PHE A 241 -15.91 10.79 -13.95
CA PHE A 241 -16.98 11.80 -13.98
C PHE A 241 -16.78 12.84 -15.08
N ASN A 242 -15.52 13.16 -15.43
CA ASN A 242 -15.23 13.96 -16.62
C ASN A 242 -15.79 13.31 -17.89
N LEU A 243 -15.58 11.99 -18.07
CA LEU A 243 -16.16 11.24 -19.19
C LEU A 243 -17.70 11.18 -19.11
N GLY A 244 -18.25 11.08 -17.89
CA GLY A 244 -19.69 11.11 -17.66
C GLY A 244 -20.37 12.42 -18.10
N GLY A 245 -19.62 13.52 -18.19
CA GLY A 245 -20.10 14.79 -18.72
C GLY A 245 -20.15 14.88 -20.25
N GLY A 246 -19.75 13.83 -20.98
CA GLY A 246 -19.75 13.82 -22.44
C GLY A 246 -18.74 14.80 -23.05
N ALA A 247 -19.07 15.40 -24.19
CA ALA A 247 -18.17 16.30 -24.91
C ALA A 247 -17.80 17.56 -24.11
N GLY A 248 -18.64 18.00 -23.17
CA GLY A 248 -18.37 19.13 -22.28
C GLY A 248 -17.52 18.78 -21.05
N GLY A 249 -17.15 17.50 -20.90
CA GLY A 249 -16.28 17.04 -19.83
C GLY A 249 -16.84 17.30 -18.43
N LEU A 250 -15.94 17.44 -17.45
CA LEU A 250 -16.31 17.65 -16.06
C LEU A 250 -17.09 18.95 -15.86
N ALA A 251 -16.84 20.00 -16.64
CA ALA A 251 -17.58 21.27 -16.53
C ALA A 251 -19.08 21.05 -16.78
N HIS A 252 -19.43 20.39 -17.88
CA HIS A 252 -20.81 20.06 -18.19
C HIS A 252 -21.43 19.12 -17.13
N PHE A 253 -20.66 18.15 -16.62
CA PHE A 253 -21.11 17.30 -15.52
C PHE A 253 -21.44 18.13 -14.26
N MET A 254 -20.57 19.06 -13.88
CA MET A 254 -20.77 19.90 -12.70
C MET A 254 -21.99 20.80 -12.84
N GLU A 255 -22.22 21.37 -14.02
CA GLU A 255 -23.34 22.28 -14.26
C GLU A 255 -24.70 21.56 -14.30
N HIS A 256 -24.76 20.34 -14.85
CA HIS A 256 -26.04 19.70 -15.19
C HIS A 256 -26.36 18.45 -14.39
N LEU A 257 -25.35 17.75 -13.86
CA LEU A 257 -25.49 16.43 -13.23
C LEU A 257 -25.10 16.40 -11.75
N LEU A 258 -24.44 17.46 -11.25
CA LEU A 258 -24.02 17.53 -9.86
C LEU A 258 -25.21 17.57 -8.90
N GLY A 259 -26.29 18.29 -9.22
CA GLY A 259 -27.46 18.42 -8.35
C GLY A 259 -28.07 17.07 -7.94
N PRO A 260 -28.44 16.19 -8.89
CA PRO A 260 -28.89 14.84 -8.58
C PRO A 260 -27.87 14.01 -7.79
N VAL A 261 -26.58 14.10 -8.15
CA VAL A 261 -25.52 13.37 -7.46
C VAL A 261 -25.38 13.82 -6.00
N GLN A 262 -25.50 15.12 -5.73
CA GLN A 262 -25.50 15.67 -4.38
C GLN A 262 -26.67 15.11 -3.56
N SER A 263 -27.86 15.00 -4.14
CA SER A 263 -29.00 14.41 -3.42
C SER A 263 -28.76 12.95 -3.03
N TRP A 264 -28.00 12.18 -3.82
CA TRP A 264 -27.59 10.82 -3.45
C TRP A 264 -26.52 10.83 -2.35
N TRP A 265 -25.63 11.82 -2.33
CA TRP A 265 -24.64 11.95 -1.25
C TRP A 265 -25.28 12.25 0.10
N ASP A 266 -26.33 13.08 0.08
CA ASP A 266 -27.08 13.45 1.28
C ASP A 266 -27.86 12.25 1.88
N ASP A 267 -28.18 11.25 1.04
CA ASP A 267 -28.87 10.01 1.41
C ASP A 267 -27.92 8.90 1.90
N LEU A 268 -26.59 9.05 1.73
CA LEU A 268 -25.62 8.02 2.15
C LEU A 268 -25.66 7.77 3.67
N GLY A 269 -25.53 6.50 4.04
CA GLY A 269 -25.70 6.08 5.43
C GLY A 269 -24.46 6.19 6.31
N THR A 270 -24.72 6.14 7.62
CA THR A 270 -23.70 6.03 8.68
C THR A 270 -24.01 4.84 9.59
N PRO A 271 -23.89 3.59 9.08
CA PRO A 271 -24.35 2.40 9.78
C PRO A 271 -23.53 2.15 11.04
N VAL A 272 -24.19 1.64 12.08
CA VAL A 272 -23.54 1.07 13.27
C VAL A 272 -23.50 -0.45 13.09
N VAL A 273 -22.30 -1.03 13.11
CA VAL A 273 -22.12 -2.47 12.95
C VAL A 273 -22.46 -3.18 14.26
N THR A 274 -23.69 -3.68 14.36
CA THR A 274 -24.13 -4.55 15.47
C THR A 274 -23.58 -5.98 15.29
N PRO A 275 -23.56 -6.81 16.34
CA PRO A 275 -23.17 -8.23 16.22
C PRO A 275 -23.98 -8.99 15.18
N GLU A 276 -25.28 -8.70 15.06
CA GLU A 276 -26.18 -9.32 14.09
C GLU A 276 -25.81 -8.91 12.65
N LEU A 277 -25.54 -7.61 12.43
CA LEU A 277 -25.08 -7.12 11.14
C LEU A 277 -23.72 -7.71 10.76
N GLN A 278 -22.79 -7.78 11.72
CA GLN A 278 -21.49 -8.42 11.52
C GLN A 278 -21.66 -9.87 11.07
N GLN A 279 -22.52 -10.65 11.74
CA GLN A 279 -22.75 -12.04 11.36
C GLN A 279 -23.38 -12.14 9.96
N ARG A 280 -24.35 -11.29 9.63
CA ARG A 280 -24.96 -11.27 8.29
C ARG A 280 -23.94 -10.96 7.18
N LEU A 281 -23.02 -10.03 7.41
CA LEU A 281 -21.94 -9.72 6.47
C LEU A 281 -20.99 -10.92 6.30
N ILE A 282 -20.61 -11.56 7.40
CA ILE A 282 -19.77 -12.76 7.39
C ILE A 282 -20.44 -13.89 6.61
N ASP A 283 -21.71 -14.18 6.90
CA ASP A 283 -22.47 -15.24 6.23
C ASP A 283 -22.64 -14.94 4.74
N GLY A 284 -22.87 -13.68 4.38
CA GLY A 284 -22.98 -13.23 3.00
C GLY A 284 -21.70 -13.45 2.20
N VAL A 285 -20.54 -13.03 2.74
CA VAL A 285 -19.23 -13.26 2.09
C VAL A 285 -18.89 -14.75 2.03
N ASN A 286 -19.20 -15.53 3.07
CA ASN A 286 -18.99 -16.98 3.07
C ASN A 286 -19.84 -17.67 2.00
N ALA A 287 -21.09 -17.25 1.82
CA ALA A 287 -21.97 -17.77 0.78
C ALA A 287 -21.43 -17.45 -0.63
N GLU A 288 -20.92 -16.22 -0.84
CA GLU A 288 -20.28 -15.83 -2.09
C GLU A 288 -18.99 -16.63 -2.34
N ALA A 289 -18.13 -16.79 -1.33
CA ALA A 289 -16.91 -17.57 -1.41
C ALA A 289 -17.20 -19.05 -1.77
N GLY A 290 -18.31 -19.61 -1.27
CA GLY A 290 -18.69 -21.00 -1.50
C GLY A 290 -17.66 -21.96 -0.89
N ALA A 291 -17.24 -22.98 -1.64
CA ALA A 291 -16.26 -23.96 -1.18
C ALA A 291 -14.79 -23.52 -1.31
N ARG A 292 -14.54 -22.31 -1.85
CA ARG A 292 -13.17 -21.82 -2.11
C ARG A 292 -12.51 -21.41 -0.81
N SER A 293 -11.27 -21.86 -0.59
CA SER A 293 -10.47 -21.39 0.53
C SER A 293 -9.96 -19.96 0.28
N ILE A 294 -9.50 -19.30 1.34
CA ILE A 294 -8.82 -17.99 1.21
C ILE A 294 -7.61 -18.09 0.28
N ALA A 295 -6.88 -19.22 0.29
CA ALA A 295 -5.75 -19.43 -0.60
C ALA A 295 -6.20 -19.47 -2.07
N ASP A 296 -7.30 -20.17 -2.39
CA ASP A 296 -7.85 -20.23 -3.74
C ASP A 296 -8.30 -18.85 -4.22
N LEU A 297 -8.96 -18.07 -3.35
CA LEU A 297 -9.41 -16.71 -3.65
C LEU A 297 -8.24 -15.76 -3.90
N VAL A 298 -7.19 -15.83 -3.08
CA VAL A 298 -5.96 -15.06 -3.25
C VAL A 298 -5.26 -15.42 -4.56
N GLN A 299 -5.11 -16.72 -4.85
CA GLN A 299 -4.49 -17.18 -6.09
C GLN A 299 -5.27 -16.70 -7.32
N ALA A 300 -6.60 -16.83 -7.31
CA ALA A 300 -7.45 -16.37 -8.40
C ALA A 300 -7.36 -14.85 -8.60
N ARG A 301 -7.42 -14.07 -7.50
CA ARG A 301 -7.27 -12.62 -7.52
C ARG A 301 -5.91 -12.22 -8.10
N ASP A 302 -4.82 -12.81 -7.61
CA ASP A 302 -3.46 -12.42 -8.01
C ASP A 302 -3.18 -12.77 -9.47
N ALA A 303 -3.71 -13.90 -9.97
CA ALA A 303 -3.63 -14.25 -11.38
C ALA A 303 -4.38 -13.25 -12.28
N GLN A 304 -5.61 -12.87 -11.91
CA GLN A 304 -6.39 -11.86 -12.65
C GLN A 304 -5.75 -10.48 -12.59
N LEU A 305 -5.24 -10.09 -11.41
CA LEU A 305 -4.52 -8.84 -11.23
C LEU A 305 -3.25 -8.78 -12.09
N THR A 306 -2.51 -9.88 -12.18
CA THR A 306 -1.32 -9.98 -13.05
C THR A 306 -1.68 -9.77 -14.52
N ALA A 307 -2.75 -10.43 -15.00
CA ALA A 307 -3.25 -10.22 -16.35
C ALA A 307 -3.69 -8.76 -16.59
N LEU A 308 -4.41 -8.17 -15.64
CA LEU A 308 -4.84 -6.78 -15.72
C LEU A 308 -3.65 -5.82 -15.75
N LEU A 309 -2.63 -6.01 -14.92
CA LEU A 309 -1.43 -5.17 -14.91
C LEU A 309 -0.71 -5.21 -16.26
N LYS A 310 -0.61 -6.38 -16.91
CA LYS A 310 -0.07 -6.50 -18.27
C LYS A 310 -0.87 -5.70 -19.28
N THR A 311 -2.21 -5.80 -19.24
CA THR A 311 -3.10 -5.01 -20.12
C THR A 311 -2.93 -3.51 -19.91
N LEU A 312 -2.77 -3.08 -18.65
CA LEU A 312 -2.59 -1.68 -18.29
C LEU A 312 -1.16 -1.17 -18.48
N GLN A 313 -0.21 -2.05 -18.85
CA GLN A 313 1.22 -1.76 -18.93
C GLN A 313 1.77 -1.19 -17.62
N ARG A 314 1.36 -1.78 -16.48
CA ARG A 314 1.69 -1.34 -15.13
C ARG A 314 2.56 -2.32 -14.36
#